data_AF-A0A9P7D193-F1
#
_entry.id   AF-A0A9P7D193-F1
#
_cell.length_a   1.000
_cell.length_b   1.000
_cell.length_c   1.000
_cell.angle_alpha   90.00
_cell.angle_beta   90.00
_cell.angle_gamma   90.00
#
_symmetry.space_group_name_H-M   'P 1'
#
loop_
_entity.id
_entity.type
_entity.pdbx_description
1 polymer ?
#
loop_
_entity_poly.entity_id
_entity_poly.type
_entity_poly.pdbx_seq_one_letter_code
_entity_poly.pdbx_strand_id
1 'polypeptide(L)'
;EHLDGLMTSCLEDFPDDDMSELADYTAGIAWGSITDRTRDGHARIIKAYIVFHTQRNTEWDATAVTHQTPYDIRAFITQKCGEKGKGYEGKQICISQALNQFSTAVSTCAALSYWYRHCRPNESVTEWRCDEGTGACCGLPTRARAVSEFMIGLEKMKARSGKVSQSARALLCEDMHHLNGYCMNATHLPEEQRWGVVRYAAYLFAWLMLLRIEEVVTLKFASVEVIPGEHRCQITKIRLKTRKSAQTGVLHTWRLWANDADPQLCPVQALICLACLYGPQMPLKGPLFLQIGKFGDILHDQPVVGAGG
;
A
#
# COMPACT_ATOMS: atom_id res chain seq x y z
N GLU A 1 5.26 20.81 31.15
CA GLU A 1 5.43 22.09 30.43
C GLU A 1 6.75 22.19 29.61
N HIS A 2 7.58 21.13 29.49
CA HIS A 2 8.42 20.83 28.30
C HIS A 2 8.95 19.34 28.15
N LEU A 3 8.17 18.24 28.06
CA LEU A 3 8.37 17.31 26.92
C LEU A 3 8.24 18.08 25.59
N ASP A 4 7.82 19.35 25.59
CA ASP A 4 6.40 19.77 25.67
C ASP A 4 6.23 21.12 24.96
N GLY A 5 6.90 21.31 23.83
CA GLY A 5 6.27 22.06 22.76
C GLY A 5 6.09 21.15 21.54
N LEU A 6 5.86 19.83 21.69
CA LEU A 6 6.59 18.77 20.94
C LEU A 6 8.07 18.72 21.45
N MET A 7 8.96 17.85 20.98
CA MET A 7 10.38 18.24 20.81
C MET A 7 10.51 18.89 19.42
N THR A 8 10.38 20.20 19.24
CA THR A 8 9.24 21.08 19.60
C THR A 8 8.46 21.51 18.38
N SER A 9 8.45 20.63 17.37
CA SER A 9 7.42 20.45 16.32
C SER A 9 7.86 19.33 15.33
N CYS A 10 8.84 18.49 15.71
CA CYS A 10 9.96 18.01 14.87
C CYS A 10 11.07 19.05 14.61
N LEU A 11 10.88 20.30 15.08
CA LEU A 11 11.68 21.51 14.82
C LEU A 11 13.18 21.26 14.73
N GLU A 12 13.89 21.78 13.73
CA GLU A 12 13.56 22.89 12.83
C GLU A 12 14.54 22.84 11.65
N ASP A 13 14.22 22.06 10.61
CA ASP A 13 14.81 22.16 9.25
C ASP A 13 16.35 22.13 9.14
N PHE A 14 17.02 21.38 10.03
CA PHE A 14 18.45 21.51 10.34
C PHE A 14 19.42 20.78 9.36
N PRO A 15 20.65 21.31 9.22
CA PRO A 15 21.38 21.41 7.96
C PRO A 15 22.12 20.12 7.58
N ASP A 16 22.11 19.80 6.28
CA ASP A 16 23.01 18.80 5.72
C ASP A 16 24.45 19.35 5.72
N ASP A 17 25.37 18.63 6.35
CA ASP A 17 26.81 18.89 6.31
C ASP A 17 27.45 18.35 5.01
N ASP A 18 26.64 17.70 4.16
CA ASP A 18 26.98 17.34 2.79
C ASP A 18 26.34 18.34 1.82
N MET A 19 27.01 19.48 1.63
CA MET A 19 26.60 20.60 0.75
C MET A 19 26.59 20.24 -0.76
N SER A 20 26.50 18.96 -1.12
CA SER A 20 26.39 18.57 -2.53
C SER A 20 24.95 18.79 -3.02
N GLU A 21 24.78 19.58 -4.07
CA GLU A 21 23.47 19.89 -4.68
C GLU A 21 22.63 18.63 -4.99
N LEU A 22 23.29 17.49 -5.21
CA LEU A 22 22.65 16.22 -5.53
C LEU A 22 22.02 15.55 -4.30
N ALA A 23 22.65 15.65 -3.13
CA ALA A 23 22.12 15.10 -1.88
C ALA A 23 20.84 15.85 -1.46
N ASP A 24 20.89 17.18 -1.47
CA ASP A 24 19.75 18.06 -1.18
C ASP A 24 18.57 17.81 -2.12
N TYR A 25 18.83 17.70 -3.42
CA TYR A 25 17.79 17.44 -4.42
C TYR A 25 17.11 16.08 -4.21
N THR A 26 17.89 15.04 -3.90
CA THR A 26 17.37 13.68 -3.70
C THR A 26 16.63 13.55 -2.36
N ALA A 27 17.15 14.20 -1.31
CA ALA A 27 16.50 14.30 -0.01
C ALA A 27 15.18 15.07 -0.10
N GLY A 28 15.14 16.19 -0.83
CA GLY A 28 13.93 16.98 -1.08
C GLY A 28 12.83 16.21 -1.83
N ILE A 29 13.20 15.41 -2.83
CA ILE A 29 12.25 14.53 -3.55
C ILE A 29 11.72 13.42 -2.64
N ALA A 30 12.62 12.79 -1.86
CA ALA A 30 12.23 11.76 -0.90
C ALA A 30 11.31 12.34 0.19
N TRP A 31 11.60 13.56 0.67
CA TRP A 31 10.81 14.32 1.63
C TRP A 31 9.41 14.64 1.11
N GLY A 32 9.30 15.21 -0.09
CA GLY A 32 8.02 15.54 -0.72
C GLY A 32 7.16 14.31 -1.07
N SER A 33 7.75 13.11 -1.09
CA SER A 33 7.04 11.87 -1.45
C SER A 33 6.33 11.17 -0.29
N ILE A 34 6.64 11.51 0.98
CA ILE A 34 5.98 10.92 2.15
C ILE A 34 4.78 11.80 2.54
N THR A 35 3.56 11.32 2.28
CA THR A 35 2.34 12.05 2.66
C THR A 35 2.28 12.27 4.18
N ASP A 36 1.78 13.42 4.64
CA ASP A 36 1.68 13.77 6.08
C ASP A 36 1.05 12.67 6.94
N ARG A 37 0.01 12.00 6.43
CA ARG A 37 -0.62 10.85 7.12
C ARG A 37 0.33 9.69 7.43
N THR A 38 1.36 9.47 6.61
CA THR A 38 2.39 8.44 6.83
C THR A 38 3.37 8.89 7.90
N ARG A 39 3.76 10.18 7.93
CA ARG A 39 4.62 10.76 8.97
C ARG A 39 3.95 10.64 10.33
N ASP A 40 2.67 11.00 10.44
CA ASP A 40 1.88 10.85 11.65
C ASP A 40 1.75 9.37 12.08
N GLY A 41 1.66 8.48 11.09
CA GLY A 41 1.68 7.03 11.31
C GLY A 41 2.99 6.57 11.94
N HIS A 42 4.13 6.97 11.38
CA HIS A 42 5.45 6.63 11.89
C HIS A 42 5.70 7.24 13.27
N ALA A 43 5.38 8.52 13.48
CA ALA A 43 5.52 9.19 14.77
C ALA A 43 4.77 8.46 15.89
N ARG A 44 3.53 8.02 15.63
CA ARG A 44 2.76 7.21 16.60
C ARG A 44 3.42 5.89 16.94
N ILE A 45 3.97 5.20 15.95
CA ILE A 45 4.66 3.91 16.16
C ILE A 45 5.95 4.12 16.95
N ILE A 46 6.76 5.12 16.59
CA ILE A 46 8.02 5.45 17.28
C ILE A 46 7.74 5.81 18.73
N LYS A 47 6.73 6.66 19.00
CA LYS A 47 6.32 6.99 20.36
C LYS A 47 5.93 5.76 21.17
N ALA A 48 5.15 4.86 20.57
CA ALA A 48 4.77 3.62 21.22
C ALA A 48 5.97 2.69 21.50
N TYR A 49 6.96 2.66 20.61
CA TYR A 49 8.21 1.90 20.77
C TYR A 49 9.03 2.43 21.95
N ILE A 50 9.22 3.75 22.02
CA ILE A 50 9.96 4.39 23.11
C ILE A 50 9.26 4.12 24.45
N VAL A 51 7.96 4.39 24.55
CA VAL A 51 7.19 4.16 25.77
C VAL A 51 7.26 2.69 26.22
N PHE A 52 7.18 1.74 25.28
CA PHE A 52 7.25 0.31 25.59
C PHE A 52 8.57 -0.10 26.26
N HIS A 53 9.70 0.45 25.81
CA HIS A 53 11.02 0.10 26.35
C HIS A 53 11.36 0.90 27.61
N THR A 54 11.05 2.20 27.66
CA THR A 54 11.24 3.02 28.87
C THR A 54 10.45 2.48 30.07
N GLN A 55 9.26 1.91 29.83
CA GLN A 55 8.47 1.27 30.90
C GLN A 55 9.11 -0.03 31.44
N ARG A 56 9.93 -0.71 30.63
CA ARG A 56 10.61 -1.96 31.02
C ARG A 56 11.97 -1.72 31.63
N ASN A 57 12.67 -0.70 31.13
CA ASN A 57 13.97 -0.29 31.59
C ASN A 57 14.04 1.24 31.54
N THR A 58 14.07 1.88 32.72
CA THR A 58 14.13 3.34 32.85
C THR A 58 15.44 3.93 32.36
N GLU A 59 16.50 3.12 32.27
CA GLU A 59 17.81 3.51 31.75
C GLU A 59 17.95 3.26 30.24
N TRP A 60 16.90 2.78 29.58
CA TRP A 60 16.93 2.52 28.14
C TRP A 60 16.96 3.84 27.36
N ASP A 61 17.97 3.97 26.51
CA ASP A 61 18.17 5.11 25.62
C ASP A 61 17.61 4.82 24.22
N ALA A 62 16.66 5.64 23.78
CA ALA A 62 15.99 5.54 22.49
C ALA A 62 16.88 5.88 21.28
N THR A 63 17.98 6.58 21.52
CA THR A 63 18.92 7.03 20.49
C THR A 63 20.15 6.14 20.40
N ALA A 64 20.49 5.44 21.49
CA ALA A 64 21.58 4.47 21.51
C ALA A 64 21.28 3.28 20.59
N VAL A 65 22.26 2.95 19.74
CA VAL A 65 22.21 1.81 18.83
C VAL A 65 23.28 0.82 19.25
N THR A 66 22.85 -0.30 19.83
CA THR A 66 23.70 -1.35 20.40
C THR A 66 23.44 -2.68 19.72
N HIS A 67 24.23 -3.70 20.06
CA HIS A 67 24.00 -5.08 19.60
C HIS A 67 22.62 -5.62 20.01
N GLN A 68 22.02 -5.05 21.05
CA GLN A 68 20.71 -5.43 21.59
C GLN A 68 19.54 -4.81 20.81
N THR A 69 19.75 -3.67 20.14
CA THR A 69 18.70 -2.92 19.42
C THR A 69 17.89 -3.78 18.44
N PRO A 70 18.47 -4.68 17.61
CA PRO A 70 17.69 -5.59 16.75
C PRO A 70 16.71 -6.49 17.53
N TYR A 71 17.07 -6.92 18.73
CA TYR A 71 16.23 -7.77 19.58
C TYR A 71 15.14 -6.95 20.27
N ASP A 72 15.42 -5.70 20.64
CA ASP A 72 14.43 -4.76 21.17
C ASP A 72 13.34 -4.45 20.13
N ILE A 73 13.73 -4.32 18.86
CA ILE A 73 12.80 -4.20 17.72
C ILE A 73 11.91 -5.44 17.62
N ARG A 74 12.50 -6.65 17.67
CA ARG A 74 11.74 -7.91 17.64
C ARG A 74 10.78 -8.03 18.82
N ALA A 75 11.21 -7.65 20.02
CA ALA A 75 10.40 -7.68 21.23
C ALA A 75 9.17 -6.77 21.09
N PHE A 76 9.35 -5.56 20.57
CA PHE A 76 8.24 -4.64 20.32
C PHE A 76 7.29 -5.14 19.22
N ILE A 77 7.82 -5.65 18.09
CA ILE A 77 6.96 -6.25 17.05
C ILE A 77 6.19 -7.44 17.63
N THR A 78 6.82 -8.25 18.48
CA THR A 78 6.13 -9.35 19.18
C THR A 78 5.03 -8.82 20.09
N GLN A 79 5.26 -7.72 20.83
CA GLN A 79 4.21 -7.10 21.64
C GLN A 79 3.02 -6.65 20.80
N LYS A 80 3.27 -6.03 19.64
CA LYS A 80 2.22 -5.49 18.77
C LYS A 80 1.50 -6.55 17.94
N CYS A 81 2.19 -7.64 17.60
CA CYS A 81 1.68 -8.67 16.70
C CYS A 81 1.32 -9.98 17.40
N GLY A 82 1.67 -10.16 18.67
CA GLY A 82 1.40 -11.39 19.42
C GLY A 82 -0.09 -11.62 19.68
N GLU A 83 -0.42 -12.83 20.14
CA GLU A 83 -1.79 -13.21 20.49
C GLU A 83 -2.26 -12.51 21.77
N LYS A 84 -3.44 -11.86 21.73
CA LYS A 84 -4.03 -11.20 22.91
C LYS A 84 -4.21 -12.13 24.11
N GLY A 85 -4.54 -13.40 23.88
CA GLY A 85 -4.68 -14.40 24.95
C GLY A 85 -3.39 -14.66 25.73
N LYS A 86 -2.24 -14.21 25.23
CA LYS A 86 -0.93 -14.30 25.89
C LYS A 86 -0.44 -12.96 26.44
N GLY A 87 -1.31 -11.96 26.55
CA GLY A 87 -0.98 -10.63 27.09
C GLY A 87 -0.36 -9.65 26.09
N TYR A 88 -0.35 -10.00 24.79
CA TYR A 88 0.12 -9.10 23.74
C TYR A 88 -0.98 -8.14 23.27
N GLU A 89 -0.60 -7.02 22.64
CA GLU A 89 -1.56 -6.00 22.19
C GLU A 89 -2.36 -6.41 20.94
N GLY A 90 -1.94 -7.47 20.24
CA GLY A 90 -2.38 -7.85 18.90
C GLY A 90 -3.82 -7.49 18.58
N LYS A 91 -4.06 -6.59 17.61
CA LYS A 91 -5.40 -6.09 17.29
C LYS A 91 -6.39 -7.25 17.11
N GLN A 92 -7.37 -7.36 18.01
CA GLN A 92 -8.49 -8.30 17.89
C GLN A 92 -9.42 -7.74 16.82
N ILE A 93 -9.22 -8.15 15.57
CA ILE A 93 -10.20 -7.91 14.52
C ILE A 93 -10.45 -9.26 13.85
N CYS A 94 -11.71 -9.67 13.93
CA CYS A 94 -12.32 -10.94 13.53
C CYS A 94 -11.65 -11.61 12.31
N ILE A 95 -11.45 -12.94 12.37
CA ILE A 95 -11.07 -13.88 11.29
C ILE A 95 -9.80 -13.49 10.47
N SER A 96 -9.22 -12.29 10.63
CA SER A 96 -8.19 -11.65 9.78
C SER A 96 -6.86 -11.39 10.50
N GLN A 97 -6.65 -12.02 11.65
CA GLN A 97 -5.52 -11.77 12.58
C GLN A 97 -4.12 -11.77 11.92
N ALA A 98 -3.77 -12.79 11.10
CA ALA A 98 -2.43 -12.89 10.51
C ALA A 98 -2.10 -11.82 9.43
N LEU A 99 -3.11 -11.29 8.72
CA LEU A 99 -2.88 -10.24 7.71
C LEU A 99 -2.50 -8.91 8.37
N ASN A 100 -3.18 -8.56 9.45
CA ASN A 100 -2.91 -7.35 10.23
C ASN A 100 -1.58 -7.44 10.99
N GLN A 101 -1.18 -8.63 11.45
CA GLN A 101 0.09 -8.85 12.15
C GLN A 101 1.31 -8.55 11.24
N PHE A 102 1.35 -9.09 10.03
CA PHE A 102 2.47 -8.83 9.12
C PHE A 102 2.51 -7.37 8.65
N SER A 103 1.35 -6.78 8.31
CA SER A 103 1.27 -5.37 7.92
C SER A 103 1.73 -4.41 9.03
N THR A 104 1.36 -4.71 10.28
CA THR A 104 1.81 -3.97 11.47
C THR A 104 3.31 -4.10 11.67
N ALA A 105 3.87 -5.31 11.51
CA ALA A 105 5.30 -5.55 11.59
C ALA A 105 6.08 -4.77 10.50
N VAL A 106 5.61 -4.80 9.25
CA VAL A 106 6.20 -4.04 8.13
C VAL A 106 6.16 -2.54 8.40
N SER A 107 5.01 -2.02 8.87
CA SER A 107 4.85 -0.61 9.20
C SER A 107 5.76 -0.20 10.37
N THR A 108 5.97 -1.10 11.33
CA THR A 108 6.88 -0.90 12.47
C THR A 108 8.32 -0.84 12.01
N CYS A 109 8.77 -1.79 11.19
CA CYS A 109 10.11 -1.77 10.61
C CYS A 109 10.36 -0.51 9.79
N ALA A 110 9.38 -0.03 9.01
CA ALA A 110 9.50 1.20 8.25
C ALA A 110 9.66 2.43 9.16
N ALA A 111 8.80 2.57 10.17
CA ALA A 111 8.86 3.66 11.14
C ALA A 111 10.18 3.68 11.93
N LEU A 112 10.67 2.52 12.36
CA LEU A 112 11.93 2.44 13.11
C LEU A 112 13.14 2.63 12.20
N SER A 113 13.08 2.22 10.93
CA SER A 113 14.14 2.53 9.96
C SER A 113 14.23 4.04 9.75
N TYR A 114 13.08 4.72 9.68
CA TYR A 114 13.01 6.17 9.61
C TYR A 114 13.61 6.84 10.86
N TRP A 115 13.25 6.36 12.06
CA TRP A 115 13.81 6.84 13.32
C TRP A 115 15.33 6.68 13.41
N TYR A 116 15.86 5.47 13.20
CA TYR A 116 17.29 5.22 13.38
C TYR A 116 18.15 5.87 12.30
N ARG A 117 17.60 6.08 11.10
CA ARG A 117 18.27 6.90 10.07
C ARG A 117 18.39 8.36 10.52
N HIS A 118 17.40 8.86 11.25
CA HIS A 118 17.45 10.22 11.80
C HIS A 118 18.45 10.32 12.97
N CYS A 119 18.46 9.35 13.88
CA CYS A 119 19.45 9.32 14.97
C CYS A 119 20.89 9.17 14.46
N ARG A 120 21.08 8.61 13.26
CA ARG A 120 22.40 8.31 12.66
C ARG A 120 22.41 8.64 11.16
N PRO A 121 22.49 9.93 10.77
CA PRO A 121 22.32 10.37 9.39
C PRO A 121 23.39 9.81 8.43
N ASN A 122 24.62 9.66 8.92
CA ASN A 122 25.78 9.21 8.11
C ASN A 122 25.96 7.69 8.07
N GLU A 123 25.00 6.93 8.60
CA GLU A 123 25.13 5.48 8.69
C GLU A 123 24.76 4.81 7.37
N SER A 124 25.53 3.78 7.01
CA SER A 124 25.27 3.04 5.78
C SER A 124 23.90 2.39 5.81
N VAL A 125 23.18 2.45 4.69
CA VAL A 125 21.90 1.72 4.51
C VAL A 125 22.14 0.22 4.19
N THR A 126 23.41 -0.21 4.16
CA THR A 126 23.81 -1.59 3.90
C THR A 126 23.52 -2.52 5.07
N GLU A 127 23.99 -3.77 4.96
CA GLU A 127 23.90 -4.80 5.99
C GLU A 127 24.41 -4.31 7.36
N TRP A 128 23.60 -4.57 8.40
CA TRP A 128 23.94 -4.32 9.79
C TRP A 128 25.09 -5.21 10.26
N ARG A 129 26.07 -4.62 10.94
CA ARG A 129 27.24 -5.31 11.49
C ARG A 129 27.55 -4.75 12.86
N CYS A 130 27.86 -5.59 13.83
CA CYS A 130 28.45 -5.16 15.09
C CYS A 130 29.84 -5.76 15.18
N ASP A 131 30.82 -4.92 15.47
CA ASP A 131 32.16 -5.36 15.79
C ASP A 131 32.20 -5.83 17.25
N GLU A 132 32.55 -7.10 17.45
CA GLU A 132 32.62 -7.72 18.78
C GLU A 132 33.75 -7.15 19.63
N GLY A 133 34.81 -6.62 19.02
CA GLY A 133 35.97 -6.07 19.74
C GLY A 133 35.71 -4.67 20.29
N THR A 134 35.03 -3.82 19.53
CA THR A 134 34.76 -2.42 19.91
C THR A 134 33.35 -2.20 20.45
N GLY A 135 32.43 -3.15 20.22
CA GLY A 135 31.01 -3.00 20.49
C GLY A 135 30.30 -2.02 19.54
N ALA A 136 31.03 -1.47 18.56
CA ALA A 136 30.47 -0.51 17.60
C ALA A 136 29.58 -1.23 16.60
N CYS A 137 28.34 -0.77 16.47
CA CYS A 137 27.41 -1.28 15.46
C CYS A 137 27.26 -0.29 14.32
N CYS A 138 27.38 -0.79 13.09
CA CYS A 138 27.20 -0.07 11.84
C CYS A 138 25.97 -0.60 11.09
N GLY A 139 25.35 0.24 10.29
CA GLY A 139 24.12 -0.02 9.55
C GLY A 139 22.83 0.28 10.32
N LEU A 140 21.70 0.04 9.66
CA LEU A 140 20.37 0.19 10.29
C LEU A 140 19.99 -1.09 11.06
N PRO A 141 19.58 -1.00 12.33
CA PRO A 141 19.24 -2.17 13.15
C PRO A 141 18.02 -2.93 12.60
N THR A 142 17.12 -2.26 11.88
CA THR A 142 15.98 -2.88 11.17
C THR A 142 16.39 -3.77 10.00
N ARG A 143 17.63 -3.60 9.48
CA ARG A 143 18.23 -4.43 8.43
C ARG A 143 19.05 -5.59 8.99
N ALA A 144 19.14 -5.71 10.31
CA ALA A 144 19.83 -6.82 10.95
C ALA A 144 19.23 -8.16 10.56
N ARG A 145 20.10 -9.17 10.39
CA ARG A 145 19.72 -10.55 10.08
C ARG A 145 18.65 -11.07 11.04
N ALA A 146 18.79 -10.78 12.34
CA ALA A 146 17.82 -11.17 13.36
C ALA A 146 16.41 -10.62 13.10
N VAL A 147 16.28 -9.36 12.65
CA VAL A 147 14.99 -8.75 12.30
C VAL A 147 14.45 -9.34 11.00
N SER A 148 15.31 -9.52 9.99
CA SER A 148 14.93 -10.10 8.70
C SER A 148 14.41 -11.53 8.83
N GLU A 149 15.13 -12.40 9.56
CA GLU A 149 14.70 -13.77 9.84
C GLU A 149 13.37 -13.82 10.60
N PHE A 150 13.19 -12.90 11.56
CA PHE A 150 11.93 -12.77 12.28
C PHE A 150 10.76 -12.36 11.38
N MET A 151 10.98 -11.39 10.48
CA MET A 151 9.98 -10.95 9.49
C MET A 151 9.61 -12.08 8.51
N ILE A 152 10.59 -12.84 8.03
CA ILE A 152 10.36 -14.05 7.19
C ILE A 152 9.55 -15.08 7.98
N GLY A 153 9.83 -15.26 9.27
CA GLY A 153 9.04 -16.12 10.16
C GLY A 153 7.57 -15.69 10.24
N LEU A 154 7.31 -14.40 10.43
CA LEU A 154 5.96 -13.83 10.44
C LEU A 154 5.26 -14.03 9.09
N GLU A 155 5.97 -13.85 7.98
CA GLU A 155 5.44 -14.07 6.63
C GLU A 155 5.05 -15.55 6.40
N LYS A 156 5.92 -16.48 6.81
CA LYS A 156 5.64 -17.93 6.73
C LYS A 156 4.47 -18.32 7.62
N MET A 157 4.36 -17.78 8.83
CA MET A 157 3.21 -18.01 9.72
C MET A 157 1.91 -17.48 9.09
N LYS A 158 1.97 -16.30 8.48
CA LYS A 158 0.85 -15.75 7.70
C LYS A 158 0.45 -16.68 6.55
N ALA A 159 1.41 -17.20 5.77
CA ALA A 159 1.13 -18.16 4.70
C ALA A 159 0.51 -19.47 5.23
N ARG A 160 1.06 -20.06 6.30
CA ARG A 160 0.53 -21.29 6.93
C ARG A 160 -0.89 -21.13 7.46
N SER A 161 -1.27 -19.93 7.89
CA SER A 161 -2.63 -19.64 8.34
C SER A 161 -3.68 -19.60 7.21
N GLY A 162 -3.31 -20.00 5.99
CA GLY A 162 -4.17 -19.95 4.80
C GLY A 162 -4.39 -18.53 4.26
N LYS A 163 -3.80 -17.52 4.92
CA LYS A 163 -3.88 -16.10 4.55
C LYS A 163 -2.70 -15.73 3.66
N VAL A 164 -2.48 -16.50 2.60
CA VAL A 164 -1.66 -16.03 1.48
C VAL A 164 -2.35 -14.76 1.00
N SER A 165 -1.59 -13.68 0.84
CA SER A 165 -2.11 -12.48 0.17
C SER A 165 -2.42 -12.91 -1.25
N GLN A 166 -3.64 -13.39 -1.52
CA GLN A 166 -4.17 -13.54 -2.86
C GLN A 166 -4.33 -12.12 -3.41
N SER A 167 -3.20 -11.51 -3.80
CA SER A 167 -3.26 -10.39 -4.72
C SER A 167 -4.01 -10.87 -5.95
N ALA A 168 -4.72 -9.99 -6.64
CA ALA A 168 -5.31 -10.29 -7.95
C ALA A 168 -4.30 -10.91 -8.95
N ARG A 169 -2.99 -10.79 -8.69
CA ARG A 169 -1.91 -11.49 -9.42
C ARG A 169 -1.89 -13.02 -9.25
N ALA A 170 -2.67 -13.58 -8.34
CA ALA A 170 -2.83 -15.02 -8.16
C ALA A 170 -4.07 -15.58 -8.86
N LEU A 171 -4.86 -14.73 -9.54
CA LEU A 171 -6.01 -15.17 -10.33
C LEU A 171 -5.53 -15.72 -11.67
N LEU A 172 -6.00 -16.92 -12.01
CA LEU A 172 -5.80 -17.54 -13.30
C LEU A 172 -6.80 -17.00 -14.32
N CYS A 173 -6.53 -17.28 -15.59
CA CYS A 173 -7.45 -16.98 -16.69
C CYS A 173 -8.86 -17.57 -16.43
N GLU A 174 -8.92 -18.82 -15.98
CA GLU A 174 -10.16 -19.53 -15.64
C GLU A 174 -10.95 -18.85 -14.51
N ASP A 175 -10.26 -18.31 -13.50
CA ASP A 175 -10.91 -17.56 -12.42
C ASP A 175 -11.61 -16.29 -12.96
N MET A 176 -11.01 -15.64 -13.95
CA MET A 176 -11.58 -14.46 -14.60
C MET A 176 -12.78 -14.80 -15.49
N HIS A 177 -12.79 -15.97 -16.14
CA HIS A 177 -13.97 -16.47 -16.86
C HIS A 177 -15.11 -16.82 -15.92
N HIS A 178 -14.82 -17.53 -14.82
CA HIS A 178 -15.82 -17.82 -13.79
C HIS A 178 -16.41 -16.54 -13.19
N LEU A 179 -15.56 -15.54 -12.92
CA LEU A 179 -16.02 -14.25 -12.43
C LEU A 179 -16.89 -13.51 -13.46
N ASN A 180 -16.54 -13.59 -14.76
CA ASN A 180 -17.37 -13.03 -15.84
C ASN A 180 -18.75 -13.68 -15.85
N GLY A 181 -18.79 -15.02 -15.92
CA GLY A 181 -20.03 -15.79 -15.96
C GLY A 181 -20.92 -15.51 -14.76
N TYR A 182 -20.34 -15.39 -13.56
CA TYR A 182 -21.08 -15.01 -12.36
C TYR A 182 -21.61 -13.56 -12.47
N CYS A 183 -20.78 -12.59 -12.82
CA CYS A 183 -21.17 -11.18 -12.84
C CYS A 183 -22.20 -10.85 -13.95
N MET A 184 -22.14 -11.56 -15.07
CA MET A 184 -23.00 -11.35 -16.24
C MET A 184 -24.21 -12.28 -16.27
N ASN A 185 -24.46 -13.05 -15.22
CA ASN A 185 -25.56 -14.00 -15.16
C ASN A 185 -26.92 -13.29 -15.30
N ALA A 186 -27.71 -13.70 -16.30
CA ALA A 186 -29.02 -13.12 -16.60
C ALA A 186 -30.09 -13.42 -15.53
N THR A 187 -29.84 -14.35 -14.60
CA THR A 187 -30.76 -14.66 -13.50
C THR A 187 -30.67 -13.67 -12.34
N HIS A 188 -29.69 -12.78 -12.33
CA HIS A 188 -29.52 -11.78 -11.28
C HIS A 188 -30.61 -10.70 -11.35
N LEU A 189 -30.90 -10.08 -10.20
CA LEU A 189 -31.76 -8.89 -10.19
C LEU A 189 -31.08 -7.76 -11.00
N PRO A 190 -31.85 -6.83 -11.60
CA PRO A 190 -31.28 -5.77 -12.43
C PRO A 190 -30.19 -4.96 -11.72
N GLU A 191 -30.37 -4.66 -10.43
CA GLU A 191 -29.38 -3.97 -9.59
C GLU A 191 -28.08 -4.79 -9.39
N GLU A 192 -28.20 -6.09 -9.18
CA GLU A 192 -27.08 -7.01 -9.04
C GLU A 192 -26.33 -7.16 -10.36
N GLN A 193 -27.03 -7.16 -11.49
CA GLN A 193 -26.44 -7.20 -12.82
C GLN A 193 -25.62 -5.93 -13.09
N ARG A 194 -26.16 -4.75 -12.75
CA ARG A 194 -25.44 -3.47 -12.87
C ARG A 194 -24.18 -3.45 -12.01
N TRP A 195 -24.28 -3.92 -10.77
CA TRP A 195 -23.12 -4.13 -9.90
C TRP A 195 -22.13 -5.15 -10.46
N GLY A 196 -22.63 -6.20 -11.09
CA GLY A 196 -21.84 -7.22 -11.78
C GLY A 196 -20.96 -6.62 -12.87
N VAL A 197 -21.51 -5.76 -13.72
CA VAL A 197 -20.76 -5.05 -14.78
C VAL A 197 -19.62 -4.21 -14.18
N VAL A 198 -19.92 -3.37 -13.18
CA VAL A 198 -18.91 -2.51 -12.53
C VAL A 198 -17.82 -3.34 -11.86
N ARG A 199 -18.22 -4.37 -11.11
CA ARG A 199 -17.32 -5.27 -10.40
C ARG A 199 -16.40 -6.00 -11.38
N TYR A 200 -16.97 -6.61 -12.41
CA TYR A 200 -16.20 -7.37 -13.40
C TYR A 200 -15.16 -6.50 -14.10
N ALA A 201 -15.57 -5.32 -14.58
CA ALA A 201 -14.66 -4.41 -15.24
C ALA A 201 -13.50 -3.97 -14.32
N ALA A 202 -13.78 -3.70 -13.04
CA ALA A 202 -12.73 -3.35 -12.07
C ALA A 202 -11.72 -4.50 -11.85
N TYR A 203 -12.21 -5.73 -11.70
CA TYR A 203 -11.32 -6.89 -11.55
C TYR A 203 -10.52 -7.20 -12.83
N LEU A 204 -11.14 -7.08 -14.00
CA LEU A 204 -10.45 -7.29 -15.28
C LEU A 204 -9.32 -6.28 -15.46
N PHE A 205 -9.55 -5.00 -15.16
CA PHE A 205 -8.51 -3.97 -15.23
C PHE A 205 -7.41 -4.21 -14.18
N ALA A 206 -7.77 -4.61 -12.97
CA ALA A 206 -6.79 -4.95 -11.92
C ALA A 206 -5.87 -6.10 -12.36
N TRP A 207 -6.47 -7.12 -12.96
CA TRP A 207 -5.77 -8.31 -13.45
C TRP A 207 -4.86 -7.98 -14.65
N LEU A 208 -5.39 -7.36 -15.71
CA LEU A 208 -4.63 -7.03 -16.93
C LEU A 208 -3.50 -6.04 -16.68
N MET A 209 -3.72 -5.05 -15.81
CA MET A 209 -2.73 -3.98 -15.54
C MET A 209 -1.84 -4.28 -14.33
N LEU A 210 -2.05 -5.43 -13.65
CA LEU A 210 -1.38 -5.82 -12.40
C LEU A 210 -1.50 -4.75 -11.28
N LEU A 211 -2.61 -4.04 -11.28
CA LEU A 211 -2.96 -3.00 -10.31
C LEU A 211 -3.65 -3.60 -9.08
N ARG A 212 -3.54 -2.91 -7.95
CA ARG A 212 -4.39 -3.19 -6.79
C ARG A 212 -5.81 -2.70 -7.05
N ILE A 213 -6.80 -3.32 -6.42
CA ILE A 213 -8.20 -2.94 -6.66
C ILE A 213 -8.44 -1.48 -6.29
N GLU A 214 -7.80 -0.98 -5.23
CA GLU A 214 -7.87 0.41 -4.78
C GLU A 214 -7.28 1.39 -5.80
N GLU A 215 -6.30 0.97 -6.60
CA GLU A 215 -5.74 1.78 -7.67
C GLU A 215 -6.73 1.84 -8.85
N VAL A 216 -7.35 0.72 -9.21
CA VAL A 216 -8.30 0.63 -10.33
C VAL A 216 -9.55 1.46 -10.09
N VAL A 217 -10.17 1.34 -8.92
CA VAL A 217 -11.39 2.09 -8.57
C VAL A 217 -11.18 3.60 -8.51
N THR A 218 -9.91 4.06 -8.48
CA THR A 218 -9.55 5.49 -8.56
C THR A 218 -9.25 5.99 -9.98
N LEU A 219 -9.32 5.11 -10.98
CA LEU A 219 -9.20 5.51 -12.38
C LEU A 219 -10.26 6.55 -12.73
N LYS A 220 -9.91 7.45 -13.65
CA LYS A 220 -10.78 8.55 -14.11
C LYS A 220 -11.07 8.40 -15.59
N PHE A 221 -12.20 8.90 -16.08
CA PHE A 221 -12.46 8.93 -17.53
C PHE A 221 -11.34 9.63 -18.30
N ALA A 222 -10.83 10.75 -17.78
CA ALA A 222 -9.71 11.48 -18.39
C ALA A 222 -8.38 10.69 -18.42
N SER A 223 -8.27 9.57 -17.70
CA SER A 223 -7.10 8.68 -17.79
C SER A 223 -7.18 7.66 -18.92
N VAL A 224 -8.35 7.52 -19.55
CA VAL A 224 -8.65 6.57 -20.61
C VAL A 224 -8.63 7.33 -21.93
N GLU A 225 -7.64 7.03 -22.76
CA GLU A 225 -7.47 7.64 -24.08
C GLU A 225 -7.69 6.57 -25.15
N VAL A 226 -8.71 6.78 -25.99
CA VAL A 226 -8.98 5.95 -27.16
C VAL A 226 -8.15 6.50 -28.32
N ILE A 227 -7.26 5.68 -28.88
CA ILE A 227 -6.39 6.11 -29.99
C ILE A 227 -7.03 5.65 -31.31
N PRO A 228 -7.58 6.56 -32.14
CA PRO A 228 -8.11 6.20 -33.46
C PRO A 228 -6.97 5.96 -34.46
N GLY A 229 -7.10 4.93 -35.31
CA GLY A 229 -6.25 4.76 -36.50
C GLY A 229 -5.24 3.60 -36.48
N GLU A 230 -5.05 2.88 -35.38
CA GLU A 230 -4.34 1.59 -35.41
C GLU A 230 -5.32 0.50 -35.85
N HIS A 231 -5.31 0.21 -37.15
CA HIS A 231 -6.29 -0.63 -37.83
C HIS A 231 -6.48 -1.99 -37.14
N ARG A 232 -7.73 -2.23 -36.72
CA ARG A 232 -8.35 -3.47 -36.21
C ARG A 232 -8.51 -3.63 -34.70
N CYS A 233 -7.79 -2.89 -33.86
CA CYS A 233 -7.97 -3.00 -32.41
C CYS A 233 -8.16 -1.62 -31.81
N GLN A 234 -9.29 -1.38 -31.13
CA GLN A 234 -9.42 -0.18 -30.30
C GLN A 234 -8.36 -0.25 -29.19
N ILE A 235 -7.35 0.61 -29.26
CA ILE A 235 -6.33 0.71 -28.23
C ILE A 235 -6.81 1.71 -27.19
N THR A 236 -6.97 1.21 -25.98
CA THR A 236 -7.22 2.05 -24.83
C THR A 236 -5.92 2.25 -24.09
N LYS A 237 -5.40 3.48 -24.12
CA LYS A 237 -4.25 3.89 -23.33
C LYS A 237 -4.73 4.38 -21.97
N ILE A 238 -4.27 3.74 -20.90
CA ILE A 238 -4.65 4.09 -19.52
C ILE A 238 -3.45 4.72 -18.82
N ARG A 239 -3.65 5.89 -18.23
CA ARG A 239 -2.61 6.66 -17.52
C ARG A 239 -2.94 6.79 -16.04
N LEU A 240 -2.18 6.14 -15.17
CA LEU A 240 -2.34 6.31 -13.72
C LEU A 240 -1.41 7.42 -13.22
N LYS A 241 -1.97 8.46 -12.58
CA LYS A 241 -1.14 9.44 -11.87
C LYS A 241 -0.43 8.73 -10.71
N THR A 242 0.90 8.81 -10.74
CA THR A 242 1.90 8.37 -9.74
C THR A 242 1.37 7.57 -8.54
N ARG A 243 1.87 6.34 -8.43
CA ARG A 243 1.68 5.47 -7.27
C ARG A 243 2.33 6.10 -6.03
N LYS A 244 1.67 6.03 -4.87
CA LYS A 244 2.26 6.46 -3.57
C LYS A 244 3.62 5.80 -3.26
N SER A 245 3.97 4.70 -3.93
CA SER A 245 5.23 3.98 -3.74
C SER A 245 6.27 4.20 -4.84
N ALA A 246 5.97 5.00 -5.88
CA ALA A 246 6.93 5.34 -6.92
C ALA A 246 7.42 6.77 -6.67
N GLN A 247 8.50 6.90 -5.92
CA GLN A 247 9.09 8.18 -5.50
C GLN A 247 9.60 9.06 -6.67
N THR A 248 9.63 8.53 -7.89
CA THR A 248 10.27 9.15 -9.06
C THR A 248 9.31 9.92 -9.98
N GLY A 249 8.04 10.11 -9.62
CA GLY A 249 7.11 10.90 -10.45
C GLY A 249 6.75 10.25 -11.79
N VAL A 250 7.14 9.00 -12.02
CA VAL A 250 6.96 8.32 -13.31
C VAL A 250 5.47 8.02 -13.55
N LEU A 251 4.96 8.54 -14.67
CA LEU A 251 3.61 8.23 -15.15
C LEU A 251 3.60 6.82 -15.74
N HIS A 252 2.90 5.90 -15.09
CA HIS A 252 2.70 4.57 -15.65
C HIS A 252 1.60 4.61 -16.72
N THR A 253 1.89 3.98 -17.85
CA THR A 253 1.01 3.91 -19.00
C THR A 253 0.83 2.47 -19.41
N TRP A 254 -0.42 2.04 -19.58
CA TRP A 254 -0.77 0.73 -20.12
C TRP A 254 -1.47 0.91 -21.46
N ARG A 255 -1.22 0.01 -22.39
CA ARG A 255 -1.96 -0.09 -23.66
C ARG A 255 -2.75 -1.39 -23.63
N LEU A 256 -4.06 -1.27 -23.59
CA LEU A 256 -4.98 -2.40 -23.63
C LEU A 256 -5.55 -2.51 -25.04
N TRP A 257 -5.61 -3.74 -25.54
CA TRP A 257 -6.08 -4.06 -26.88
C TRP A 257 -7.45 -4.74 -26.81
N ALA A 258 -8.28 -4.52 -27.82
CA ALA A 258 -9.45 -5.37 -28.04
C ALA A 258 -9.00 -6.83 -28.17
N ASN A 259 -9.72 -7.72 -27.50
CA ASN A 259 -9.48 -9.16 -27.56
C ASN A 259 -10.71 -9.85 -28.16
N ASP A 260 -10.79 -9.84 -29.49
CA ASP A 260 -11.93 -10.43 -30.20
C ASP A 260 -11.93 -11.97 -30.11
N ALA A 261 -10.78 -12.58 -29.82
CA ALA A 261 -10.66 -14.03 -29.63
C ALA A 261 -11.28 -14.51 -28.31
N ASP A 262 -11.26 -13.67 -27.28
CA ASP A 262 -11.89 -13.93 -25.99
C ASP A 262 -12.64 -12.66 -25.52
N PRO A 263 -13.92 -12.53 -25.92
CA PRO A 263 -14.75 -11.37 -25.58
C PRO A 263 -14.95 -11.19 -24.08
N GLN A 264 -14.83 -12.25 -23.27
CA GLN A 264 -15.00 -12.15 -21.82
C GLN A 264 -13.82 -11.39 -21.22
N LEU A 265 -12.60 -11.65 -21.68
CA LEU A 265 -11.39 -10.97 -21.23
C LEU A 265 -11.05 -9.70 -22.03
N CYS A 266 -11.99 -9.22 -22.86
CA CYS A 266 -11.77 -8.04 -23.69
C CYS A 266 -11.95 -6.75 -22.87
N PRO A 267 -10.88 -5.95 -22.65
CA PRO A 267 -10.98 -4.71 -21.89
C PRO A 267 -11.83 -3.65 -22.58
N VAL A 268 -11.86 -3.66 -23.92
CA VAL A 268 -12.71 -2.77 -24.72
C VAL A 268 -14.18 -3.15 -24.54
N GLN A 269 -14.52 -4.43 -24.57
CA GLN A 269 -15.88 -4.91 -24.32
C GLN A 269 -16.34 -4.53 -22.91
N ALA A 270 -15.48 -4.68 -21.90
CA ALA A 270 -15.78 -4.25 -20.53
C ALA A 270 -16.06 -2.73 -20.44
N LEU A 271 -15.30 -1.89 -21.16
CA LEU A 271 -15.57 -0.45 -21.25
C LEU A 271 -16.88 -0.13 -21.96
N ILE A 272 -17.20 -0.85 -23.04
CA ILE A 272 -18.48 -0.70 -23.73
C ILE A 272 -19.64 -1.07 -22.79
N CYS A 273 -19.53 -2.17 -22.04
CA CYS A 273 -20.54 -2.55 -21.05
C CYS A 273 -20.71 -1.47 -19.97
N LEU A 274 -19.62 -0.88 -19.47
CA LEU A 274 -19.67 0.26 -18.54
C LEU A 274 -20.35 1.49 -19.17
N ALA A 275 -20.01 1.83 -20.41
CA ALA A 275 -20.61 2.97 -21.11
C ALA A 275 -22.11 2.76 -21.35
N CYS A 276 -22.52 1.56 -21.76
CA CYS A 276 -23.93 1.18 -21.89
C CYS A 276 -24.68 1.28 -20.55
N LEU A 277 -24.02 0.86 -19.46
CA LEU A 277 -24.58 1.00 -18.12
C LEU A 277 -24.80 2.48 -17.76
N TYR A 278 -23.80 3.33 -17.97
CA TYR A 278 -23.85 4.76 -17.61
C TYR A 278 -24.75 5.60 -18.51
N GLY A 279 -25.01 5.12 -19.73
CA GLY A 279 -25.89 5.78 -20.68
C GLY A 279 -25.20 6.92 -21.47
N PRO A 280 -25.85 7.39 -22.54
CA PRO A 280 -25.24 8.29 -23.53
C PRO A 280 -25.05 9.73 -23.04
N GLN A 281 -25.74 10.13 -21.96
CA GLN A 281 -25.68 11.50 -21.44
C GLN A 281 -24.58 11.68 -20.38
N MET A 282 -23.80 10.63 -20.09
CA MET A 282 -22.80 10.70 -19.05
C MET A 282 -21.65 11.63 -19.46
N PRO A 283 -21.31 12.64 -18.63
CA PRO A 283 -20.09 13.41 -18.86
C PRO A 283 -18.88 12.49 -18.66
N LEU A 284 -17.98 12.44 -19.65
CA LEU A 284 -16.71 11.69 -19.59
C LEU A 284 -15.67 12.40 -18.70
N LYS A 285 -16.08 12.79 -17.49
CA LYS A 285 -15.28 13.48 -16.49
C LYS A 285 -15.48 12.80 -15.14
N GLY A 286 -14.46 12.83 -14.29
CA GLY A 286 -14.53 12.24 -12.95
C GLY A 286 -14.12 10.76 -12.89
N PRO A 287 -14.53 10.03 -11.83
CA PRO A 287 -14.19 8.62 -11.61
C PRO A 287 -14.75 7.71 -12.71
N LEU A 288 -13.97 6.73 -13.15
CA LEU A 288 -14.37 5.74 -14.15
C LEU A 288 -15.38 4.73 -13.57
N PHE A 289 -15.20 4.36 -12.30
CA PHE A 289 -16.07 3.40 -11.62
C PHE A 289 -17.00 4.13 -10.65
N LEU A 290 -18.27 4.21 -11.02
CA LEU A 290 -19.33 4.85 -10.23
C LEU A 290 -20.07 3.88 -9.32
N GLN A 291 -20.53 4.39 -8.18
CA GLN A 291 -21.37 3.65 -7.26
C GLN A 291 -22.76 3.40 -7.85
N ILE A 292 -23.27 2.18 -7.67
CA ILE A 292 -24.64 1.81 -8.01
C ILE A 292 -25.46 1.85 -6.72
N GLY A 293 -26.52 2.66 -6.72
CA GLY A 293 -27.46 2.79 -5.62
C GLY A 293 -28.22 1.50 -5.35
N LYS A 294 -28.96 1.48 -4.23
CA LYS A 294 -29.69 0.27 -3.78
C LYS A 294 -30.76 -0.17 -4.77
N PHE A 295 -31.26 0.75 -5.59
CA PHE A 295 -32.30 0.48 -6.59
C PHE A 295 -31.71 0.35 -8.01
N GLY A 296 -30.39 0.18 -8.11
CA GLY A 296 -29.68 0.07 -9.38
C GLY A 296 -29.40 1.40 -10.07
N ASP A 297 -29.81 2.53 -9.49
CA ASP A 297 -29.52 3.87 -10.01
C ASP A 297 -28.01 4.18 -9.96
N ILE A 298 -27.54 5.03 -10.88
CA ILE A 298 -26.11 5.32 -11.01
C ILE A 298 -25.84 6.65 -10.32
N LEU A 299 -25.01 6.62 -9.29
CA LEU A 299 -24.67 7.82 -8.52
C LEU A 299 -23.49 8.53 -9.21
N HIS A 300 -23.81 9.40 -10.18
CA HIS A 300 -22.82 10.05 -11.04
C HIS A 300 -21.72 10.83 -10.32
N ASP A 301 -22.00 11.30 -9.10
CA ASP A 301 -21.06 12.06 -8.28
C ASP A 301 -20.33 11.21 -7.21
N GLN A 302 -20.65 9.91 -7.11
CA GLN A 302 -20.11 9.03 -6.07
C GLN A 302 -19.22 7.94 -6.69
N PRO A 303 -17.90 7.96 -6.47
CA PRO A 303 -17.03 6.84 -6.84
C PRO A 303 -17.39 5.59 -6.03
N VAL A 304 -17.09 4.40 -6.60
CA VAL A 304 -17.27 3.10 -5.89
C VAL A 304 -16.55 3.07 -4.54
N VAL A 305 -15.40 3.74 -4.44
CA VAL A 305 -14.80 4.02 -3.13
C VAL A 305 -15.60 5.17 -2.54
N GLY A 306 -16.53 4.85 -1.64
CA GLY A 306 -17.22 5.88 -0.87
C GLY A 306 -16.20 6.90 -0.37
N ALA A 307 -16.55 8.19 -0.43
CA ALA A 307 -15.77 9.26 0.15
C ALA A 307 -15.57 8.97 1.65
N GLY A 308 -14.54 8.18 1.96
CA GLY A 308 -14.23 7.71 3.29
C GLY A 308 -13.49 8.80 4.02
N GLY A 309 -14.07 9.24 5.12
CA GLY A 309 -13.35 9.92 6.20
C GLY A 309 -12.14 9.13 6.69
#